data_AF-A0A4R4P6B1-F1
#
_entry.id   AF-A0A4R4P6B1-F1
#
_cell.length_a   1.000
_cell.length_b   1.000
_cell.length_c   1.000
_cell.angle_alpha   90.00
_cell.angle_beta   90.00
_cell.angle_gamma   90.00
#
_symmetry.space_group_name_H-M   'P 1'
#
loop_
_entity.id
_entity.type
_entity.pdbx_description
1 polymer ?
#
loop_
_entity_poly.entity_id
_entity_poly.type
_entity_poly.pdbx_seq_one_letter_code
_entity_poly.pdbx_strand_id
1 'polypeptide(L)'
;MRRLAILLLPALLAVGCGHVPSSAKSNSTEDPATANARKAADSAGDKIYTARVWPARDLARRATDIDGVEVMRVRGTSTAGTGVALVVRVSGTGPEPGPFPGATVTVQRCFQMRFSTTTEWRDYATRLVDCPPGEPMDFGPWPKTPEIPEKKLRKALPRVPAGGSADEAKVRAAVASLRLDPAITREFMTEGDTVGLVLKVRPYLSDALDCVLARVAPGRTSVWSPPRIQRMLGEGGCSAGNAVHPMPPPH
;
A
#
# COMPACT_ATOMS: atom_id res chain seq x y z
N MET A 1 96.62 -18.61 -12.42
CA MET A 1 96.44 -17.53 -13.41
C MET A 1 95.01 -17.01 -13.33
N ARG A 2 94.87 -15.69 -13.18
CA ARG A 2 93.64 -14.90 -12.99
C ARG A 2 92.76 -14.84 -14.25
N ARG A 3 91.42 -14.90 -14.08
CA ARG A 3 90.36 -14.07 -14.71
C ARG A 3 89.07 -14.25 -13.86
N LEU A 4 88.73 -13.38 -12.90
CA LEU A 4 87.84 -12.20 -12.97
C LEU A 4 86.62 -12.33 -13.91
N ALA A 5 85.40 -12.17 -13.35
CA ALA A 5 84.38 -11.15 -13.71
C ALA A 5 82.90 -11.64 -13.56
N ILE A 6 82.18 -11.43 -12.45
CA ILE A 6 81.23 -10.35 -12.01
C ILE A 6 79.71 -10.72 -12.08
N LEU A 7 78.95 -10.30 -11.03
CA LEU A 7 77.50 -9.93 -10.98
C LEU A 7 76.47 -11.08 -11.00
N LEU A 8 75.36 -11.15 -10.22
CA LEU A 8 74.55 -10.23 -9.41
C LEU A 8 73.62 -11.02 -8.46
N LEU A 9 73.43 -10.54 -7.22
CA LEU A 9 72.22 -10.76 -6.40
C LEU A 9 71.17 -9.67 -6.72
N PRO A 10 69.87 -9.98 -6.63
CA PRO A 10 68.97 -9.19 -5.78
C PRO A 10 67.98 -10.10 -5.00
N ALA A 11 67.78 -9.98 -3.69
CA ALA A 11 67.12 -8.90 -2.93
C ALA A 11 65.61 -8.70 -3.25
N LEU A 12 64.78 -9.34 -2.40
CA LEU A 12 63.43 -9.00 -1.91
C LEU A 12 62.57 -7.94 -2.63
N LEU A 13 61.35 -8.34 -3.02
CA LEU A 13 60.13 -7.53 -2.89
C LEU A 13 58.94 -8.44 -2.55
N ALA A 14 58.51 -8.40 -1.28
CA ALA A 14 57.21 -8.88 -0.84
C ALA A 14 56.15 -7.86 -1.25
N VAL A 15 55.32 -8.20 -2.23
CA VAL A 15 54.14 -7.42 -2.59
C VAL A 15 52.95 -8.02 -1.85
N GLY A 16 52.48 -7.30 -0.84
CA GLY A 16 51.20 -7.56 -0.20
C GLY A 16 50.07 -7.37 -1.22
N CYS A 17 49.30 -8.42 -1.47
CA CYS A 17 48.04 -8.31 -2.20
C CYS A 17 47.00 -7.64 -1.29
N GLY A 18 46.99 -6.31 -1.34
CA GLY A 18 45.90 -5.48 -0.86
C GLY A 18 44.64 -5.70 -1.70
N HIS A 19 43.52 -5.71 -0.98
CA HIS A 19 42.15 -5.65 -1.46
C HIS A 19 41.97 -4.69 -2.66
N VAL A 20 41.49 -5.23 -3.78
CA VAL A 20 40.80 -4.45 -4.80
C VAL A 20 39.35 -4.97 -4.85
N PRO A 21 38.33 -4.17 -4.49
CA PRO A 21 36.95 -4.54 -4.72
C PRO A 21 36.71 -4.41 -6.22
N SER A 22 36.92 -5.50 -6.95
CA SER A 22 36.61 -5.54 -8.36
C SER A 22 35.09 -5.44 -8.51
N SER A 23 34.66 -4.27 -8.97
CA SER A 23 33.35 -4.00 -9.54
C SER A 23 33.15 -4.89 -10.76
N ALA A 24 32.75 -6.14 -10.52
CA ALA A 24 32.40 -7.09 -11.56
C ALA A 24 30.88 -7.05 -11.76
N LYS A 25 30.46 -6.65 -12.97
CA LYS A 25 29.22 -7.10 -13.59
C LYS A 25 29.16 -8.63 -13.43
N SER A 26 28.35 -9.08 -12.48
CA SER A 26 28.24 -10.48 -12.08
C SER A 26 27.43 -11.26 -13.11
N ASN A 27 28.10 -11.81 -14.12
CA ASN A 27 27.63 -13.04 -14.78
C ASN A 27 28.03 -14.25 -13.92
N SER A 28 27.68 -14.24 -12.63
CA SER A 28 27.73 -15.45 -11.81
C SER A 28 26.62 -16.37 -12.28
N THR A 29 26.91 -17.63 -12.57
CA THR A 29 25.90 -18.68 -12.70
C THR A 29 25.20 -18.83 -11.35
N GLU A 30 24.17 -18.02 -11.11
CA GLU A 30 23.33 -18.08 -9.92
C GLU A 30 22.67 -19.47 -9.89
N ASP A 31 22.72 -20.13 -8.73
CA ASP A 31 22.07 -21.41 -8.51
C ASP A 31 20.59 -21.36 -8.96
N PRO A 32 20.08 -22.36 -9.72
CA PRO A 32 18.73 -22.31 -10.28
C PRO A 32 17.62 -22.04 -9.26
N ALA A 33 17.72 -22.58 -8.04
CA ALA A 33 16.74 -22.35 -6.99
C ALA A 33 16.82 -20.90 -6.46
N THR A 34 18.02 -20.33 -6.39
CA THR A 34 18.23 -18.92 -6.04
C THR A 34 17.72 -17.99 -7.15
N ALA A 35 17.94 -18.32 -8.42
CA ALA A 35 17.40 -17.57 -9.55
C ALA A 35 15.86 -17.63 -9.60
N ASN A 36 15.26 -18.77 -9.22
CA ASN A 36 13.81 -18.89 -9.05
C ASN A 36 13.31 -18.00 -7.90
N ALA A 37 13.98 -18.00 -6.75
CA ALA A 37 13.67 -17.11 -5.63
C ALA A 37 13.73 -15.63 -6.03
N ARG A 38 14.73 -15.22 -6.83
CA ARG A 38 14.84 -13.86 -7.36
C ARG A 38 13.63 -13.48 -8.22
N LYS A 39 13.20 -14.36 -9.12
CA LYS A 39 11.99 -14.13 -9.94
C LYS A 39 10.74 -13.98 -9.08
N ALA A 40 10.62 -14.75 -8.00
CA ALA A 40 9.52 -14.59 -7.04
C ALA A 40 9.58 -13.23 -6.34
N ALA A 41 10.76 -12.78 -5.93
CA ALA A 41 10.97 -11.44 -5.36
C ALA A 41 10.64 -10.32 -6.37
N ASP A 42 11.07 -10.42 -7.63
CA ASP A 42 10.73 -9.46 -8.68
C ASP A 42 9.22 -9.41 -8.94
N SER A 43 8.56 -10.58 -8.99
CA SER A 43 7.10 -10.65 -9.11
C SER A 43 6.39 -9.99 -7.92
N ALA A 44 6.90 -10.16 -6.71
CA ALA A 44 6.42 -9.44 -5.54
C ALA A 44 6.65 -7.93 -5.68
N GLY A 45 7.83 -7.50 -6.15
CA GLY A 45 8.14 -6.10 -6.45
C GLY A 45 7.15 -5.46 -7.41
N ASP A 46 6.82 -6.15 -8.49
CA ASP A 46 5.83 -5.68 -9.48
C ASP A 46 4.44 -5.47 -8.85
N LYS A 47 4.04 -6.33 -7.89
CA LYS A 47 2.75 -6.23 -7.18
C LYS A 47 2.74 -5.19 -6.05
N ILE A 48 3.90 -4.96 -5.44
CA ILE A 48 4.09 -3.97 -4.36
C ILE A 48 4.18 -2.55 -4.94
N TYR A 49 4.79 -2.42 -6.13
CA TYR A 49 5.02 -1.13 -6.76
C TYR A 49 3.75 -0.29 -6.86
N THR A 50 3.88 0.99 -6.53
CA THR A 50 2.80 1.98 -6.61
C THR A 50 3.35 3.36 -6.93
N ALA A 51 2.64 4.10 -7.78
CA ALA A 51 2.93 5.51 -8.04
C ALA A 51 2.41 6.44 -6.93
N ARG A 52 1.67 5.90 -5.94
CA ARG A 52 1.10 6.69 -4.83
C ARG A 52 2.11 6.79 -3.69
N VAL A 53 2.08 7.90 -2.96
CA VAL A 53 2.81 8.02 -1.69
C VAL A 53 2.11 7.17 -0.64
N TRP A 54 2.83 6.18 -0.09
CA TRP A 54 2.34 5.25 0.93
C TRP A 54 3.27 5.27 2.15
N PRO A 55 2.73 5.18 3.38
CA PRO A 55 3.55 4.92 4.56
C PRO A 55 4.31 3.59 4.43
N ALA A 56 5.53 3.54 4.96
CA ALA A 56 6.37 2.34 4.89
C ALA A 56 5.71 1.10 5.50
N ARG A 57 4.95 1.30 6.59
CA ARG A 57 4.18 0.24 7.25
C ARG A 57 3.11 -0.35 6.34
N ASP A 58 2.41 0.47 5.57
CA ASP A 58 1.33 0.01 4.69
C ASP A 58 1.87 -0.67 3.45
N LEU A 59 2.98 -0.16 2.90
CA LEU A 59 3.69 -0.83 1.82
C LEU A 59 4.16 -2.24 2.25
N ALA A 60 4.72 -2.35 3.45
CA ALA A 60 5.18 -3.61 4.01
C ALA A 60 4.03 -4.58 4.32
N ARG A 61 2.93 -4.09 4.91
CA ARG A 61 1.72 -4.90 5.12
C ARG A 61 1.12 -5.40 3.80
N ARG A 62 1.11 -4.56 2.77
CA ARG A 62 0.68 -4.98 1.43
C ARG A 62 1.60 -6.08 0.87
N ALA A 63 2.89 -6.02 1.15
CA ALA A 63 3.82 -7.08 0.75
C ALA A 63 3.54 -8.41 1.46
N THR A 64 3.11 -8.39 2.74
CA THR A 64 2.71 -9.61 3.46
C THR A 64 1.39 -10.21 2.96
N ASP A 65 0.58 -9.44 2.24
CA ASP A 65 -0.64 -9.96 1.57
C ASP A 65 -0.32 -10.73 0.26
N ILE A 66 0.96 -10.82 -0.13
CA ILE A 66 1.40 -11.58 -1.30
C ILE A 66 1.82 -12.98 -0.86
N ASP A 67 1.15 -13.99 -1.41
CA ASP A 67 1.48 -15.39 -1.14
C ASP A 67 2.97 -15.71 -1.36
N GLY A 68 3.59 -16.33 -0.35
CA GLY A 68 4.99 -16.74 -0.39
C GLY A 68 6.01 -15.62 -0.13
N VAL A 69 5.56 -14.42 0.28
CA VAL A 69 6.42 -13.28 0.63
C VAL A 69 6.38 -13.00 2.13
N GLU A 70 7.54 -13.07 2.75
CA GLU A 70 7.72 -12.72 4.15
C GLU A 70 8.52 -11.43 4.27
N VAL A 71 8.00 -10.41 4.97
CA VAL A 71 8.75 -9.16 5.19
C VAL A 71 9.65 -9.32 6.39
N MET A 72 10.96 -9.29 6.19
CA MET A 72 11.96 -9.46 7.24
C MET A 72 12.41 -8.14 7.87
N ARG A 73 12.36 -7.04 7.10
CA ARG A 73 12.77 -5.71 7.57
C ARG A 73 12.15 -4.61 6.72
N VAL A 74 11.79 -3.51 7.38
CA VAL A 74 11.33 -2.27 6.75
C VAL A 74 12.24 -1.11 7.18
N ARG A 75 12.65 -0.27 6.24
CA ARG A 75 13.36 0.99 6.51
C ARG A 75 12.76 2.13 5.70
N GLY A 76 12.80 3.34 6.26
CA GLY A 76 12.16 4.53 5.69
C GLY A 76 10.78 4.80 6.30
N THR A 77 10.19 5.94 5.94
CA THR A 77 8.91 6.40 6.50
C THR A 77 7.77 6.35 5.48
N SER A 78 8.06 6.62 4.20
CA SER A 78 7.09 6.56 3.11
C SER A 78 7.77 6.36 1.77
N THR A 79 7.00 6.07 0.72
CA THR A 79 7.52 5.98 -0.66
C THR A 79 7.88 7.34 -1.26
N ALA A 80 7.67 8.47 -0.56
CA ALA A 80 8.12 9.78 -1.03
C ALA A 80 9.65 9.97 -0.84
N GLY A 81 10.25 10.82 -1.68
CA GLY A 81 11.66 11.22 -1.55
C GLY A 81 12.63 10.04 -1.62
N THR A 82 13.27 9.71 -0.49
CA THR A 82 14.17 8.55 -0.41
C THR A 82 13.45 7.21 -0.39
N GLY A 83 12.12 7.16 -0.36
CA GLY A 83 11.39 5.90 -0.47
C GLY A 83 11.56 4.93 0.71
N VAL A 84 11.09 3.71 0.49
CA VAL A 84 11.06 2.61 1.47
C VAL A 84 11.97 1.50 0.99
N ALA A 85 12.81 0.97 1.89
CA ALA A 85 13.55 -0.26 1.62
C ALA A 85 12.91 -1.42 2.38
N LEU A 86 12.54 -2.47 1.64
CA LEU A 86 12.03 -3.72 2.18
C LEU A 86 13.09 -4.81 2.01
N VAL A 87 13.25 -5.65 3.02
CA VAL A 87 13.92 -6.95 2.87
C VAL A 87 12.84 -8.01 2.94
N VAL A 88 12.66 -8.74 1.84
CA VAL A 88 11.68 -9.83 1.73
C VAL A 88 12.39 -11.18 1.68
N ARG A 89 11.85 -12.18 2.38
CA ARG A 89 12.26 -13.58 2.28
C ARG A 89 11.23 -14.31 1.40
N VAL A 90 11.74 -15.05 0.43
CA VAL A 90 10.94 -15.83 -0.51
C VAL A 90 11.58 -17.19 -0.72
N SER A 91 10.73 -18.19 -0.99
CA SER A 91 11.17 -19.52 -1.40
C SER A 91 11.50 -19.54 -2.89
N GLY A 92 12.54 -20.27 -3.27
CA GLY A 92 12.77 -20.67 -4.66
C GLY A 92 13.05 -22.14 -4.77
N THR A 93 12.64 -22.73 -5.88
CA THR A 93 12.85 -24.15 -6.18
C THR A 93 13.67 -24.31 -7.46
N GLY A 94 14.53 -25.32 -7.48
CA GLY A 94 15.37 -25.62 -8.63
C GLY A 94 15.97 -27.02 -8.56
N PRO A 95 16.51 -27.53 -9.67
CA PRO A 95 17.20 -28.82 -9.68
C PRO A 95 18.38 -28.82 -8.71
N GLU A 96 18.56 -29.93 -7.98
CA GLU A 96 19.73 -30.14 -7.14
C GLU A 96 21.01 -30.16 -8.00
N PRO A 97 22.08 -29.45 -7.60
CA PRO A 97 23.37 -29.57 -8.26
C PRO A 97 23.93 -30.98 -8.05
N GLY A 98 24.04 -31.77 -9.11
CA GLY A 98 24.59 -33.13 -9.00
C GLY A 98 24.71 -33.87 -10.33
N PRO A 99 25.43 -35.01 -10.34
CA PRO A 99 25.65 -35.80 -11.54
C PRO A 99 24.40 -36.55 -12.03
N PHE A 100 23.35 -36.61 -11.21
CA PHE A 100 22.10 -37.29 -11.54
C PHE A 100 20.93 -36.30 -11.57
N PRO A 101 20.24 -36.13 -12.72
CA PRO A 101 19.06 -35.28 -12.79
C PRO A 101 17.89 -35.95 -12.07
N GLY A 102 17.23 -35.23 -11.15
CA GLY A 102 15.95 -35.70 -10.61
C GLY A 102 15.48 -35.08 -9.31
N ALA A 103 16.40 -34.64 -8.43
CA ALA A 103 16.02 -34.01 -7.17
C ALA A 103 15.77 -32.50 -7.34
N THR A 104 14.77 -31.98 -6.62
CA THR A 104 14.50 -30.54 -6.52
C THR A 104 14.87 -30.07 -5.12
N VAL A 105 15.64 -28.99 -5.03
CA VAL A 105 15.94 -28.31 -3.77
C VAL A 105 15.06 -27.08 -3.63
N THR A 106 14.63 -26.81 -2.39
CA THR A 106 13.95 -25.56 -2.02
C THR A 106 14.88 -24.74 -1.16
N VAL A 107 15.08 -23.48 -1.53
CA VAL A 107 15.91 -22.53 -0.78
C VAL A 107 15.06 -21.36 -0.31
N GLN A 108 15.41 -20.82 0.85
CA GLN A 108 14.90 -19.53 1.32
C GLN A 108 15.97 -18.47 1.07
N ARG A 109 15.60 -17.36 0.43
CA ARG A 109 16.53 -16.27 0.09
C ARG A 109 15.90 -14.93 0.40
N CYS A 110 16.74 -13.98 0.81
CA CYS A 110 16.31 -12.63 1.12
C CYS A 110 16.77 -11.64 0.07
N PHE A 111 15.85 -10.76 -0.34
CA PHE A 111 16.11 -9.72 -1.31
C PHE A 111 15.76 -8.37 -0.72
N GLN A 112 16.69 -7.42 -0.83
CA GLN A 112 16.42 -6.02 -0.56
C GLN A 112 15.87 -5.36 -1.82
N MET A 113 14.77 -4.64 -1.67
CA MET A 113 14.10 -3.89 -2.72
C MET A 113 13.80 -2.47 -2.22
N ARG A 114 13.81 -1.49 -3.11
CA ARG A 114 13.59 -0.08 -2.77
C ARG A 114 12.44 0.49 -3.59
N PHE A 115 11.45 1.05 -2.93
CA PHE A 115 10.25 1.61 -3.55
C PHE A 115 10.19 3.11 -3.30
N SER A 116 10.21 3.90 -4.37
CA SER A 116 10.03 5.35 -4.34
C SER A 116 9.03 5.78 -5.39
N THR A 117 8.29 6.87 -5.15
CA THR A 117 7.47 7.53 -6.17
C THR A 117 8.32 8.29 -7.20
N THR A 118 9.64 8.35 -7.00
CA THR A 118 10.61 8.97 -7.93
C THR A 118 11.36 7.95 -8.80
N THR A 119 11.10 6.65 -8.63
CA THR A 119 11.71 5.57 -9.40
C THR A 119 10.69 4.97 -10.33
N GLU A 120 11.10 4.58 -11.53
CA GLU A 120 10.22 3.95 -12.50
C GLU A 120 9.81 2.54 -12.08
N TRP A 121 8.78 2.01 -12.75
CA TRP A 121 8.39 0.62 -12.58
C TRP A 121 9.55 -0.32 -12.90
N ARG A 122 9.75 -1.35 -12.07
CA ARG A 122 10.89 -2.31 -12.09
C ARG A 122 12.27 -1.77 -11.71
N ASP A 123 12.39 -0.49 -11.35
CA ASP A 123 13.63 0.07 -10.82
C ASP A 123 13.78 -0.10 -9.30
N TYR A 124 13.12 -1.11 -8.70
CA TYR A 124 13.21 -1.40 -7.27
C TYR A 124 14.52 -2.12 -6.86
N ALA A 125 15.44 -2.32 -7.81
CA ALA A 125 16.82 -2.77 -7.59
C ALA A 125 16.95 -4.03 -6.70
N THR A 126 16.27 -5.12 -7.09
CA THR A 126 16.27 -6.40 -6.37
C THR A 126 17.68 -6.94 -6.14
N ARG A 127 18.13 -6.88 -4.89
CA ARG A 127 19.48 -7.29 -4.49
C ARG A 127 19.42 -8.43 -3.49
N LEU A 128 20.11 -9.53 -3.78
CA LEU A 128 20.30 -10.62 -2.82
C LEU A 128 21.07 -10.09 -1.61
N VAL A 129 20.56 -10.37 -0.40
CA VAL A 129 21.15 -9.98 0.88
C VAL A 129 21.04 -11.13 1.87
N ASP A 130 21.86 -11.10 2.92
CA ASP A 130 21.69 -12.02 4.04
C ASP A 130 20.33 -11.80 4.70
N CYS A 131 19.67 -12.91 5.03
CA CYS A 131 18.39 -12.84 5.72
C CYS A 131 18.59 -12.26 7.13
N PRO A 132 17.90 -11.16 7.47
CA PRO A 132 17.87 -10.67 8.84
C PRO A 132 17.46 -11.82 9.80
N PRO A 133 18.12 -11.93 10.97
CA PRO A 133 17.72 -12.94 11.94
C PRO A 133 16.35 -12.61 12.53
N GLY A 134 15.61 -13.65 12.92
CA GLY A 134 14.29 -13.54 13.56
C GLY A 134 13.12 -13.95 12.66
N GLU A 135 11.91 -13.82 13.22
CA GLU A 135 10.66 -14.09 12.54
C GLU A 135 10.28 -12.96 11.56
N PRO A 136 9.46 -13.26 10.54
CA PRO A 136 8.85 -12.25 9.70
C PRO A 136 8.07 -11.21 10.51
N MET A 137 8.00 -9.99 9.98
CA MET A 137 7.22 -8.90 10.59
C MET A 137 5.72 -9.17 10.44
N ASP A 138 4.99 -9.10 11.56
CA ASP A 138 3.53 -9.10 11.57
C ASP A 138 3.00 -7.65 11.72
N PHE A 139 2.03 -7.30 10.88
CA PHE A 139 1.39 -6.00 10.88
C PHE A 139 -0.03 -6.04 11.45
N GLY A 140 -0.63 -7.21 11.66
CA GLY A 140 -2.02 -7.43 12.00
C GLY A 140 -2.97 -7.26 10.78
N PRO A 141 -4.29 -7.21 11.00
CA PRO A 141 -5.25 -6.89 9.93
C PRO A 141 -5.21 -5.42 9.53
N TRP A 142 -5.65 -5.12 8.30
CA TRP A 142 -5.89 -3.74 7.86
C TRP A 142 -6.94 -3.04 8.75
N PRO A 143 -6.81 -1.71 8.98
CA PRO A 143 -7.84 -0.95 9.64
C PRO A 143 -9.19 -1.12 8.94
N LYS A 144 -10.23 -1.46 9.70
CA LYS A 144 -11.58 -1.58 9.16
C LYS A 144 -12.16 -0.19 8.90
N THR A 145 -12.79 -0.02 7.74
CA THR A 145 -13.62 1.17 7.48
C THR A 145 -14.93 1.02 8.25
N PRO A 146 -15.35 2.01 9.04
CA PRO A 146 -16.63 1.95 9.72
C PRO A 146 -17.79 2.01 8.72
N GLU A 147 -18.82 1.21 8.96
CA GLU A 147 -20.02 1.16 8.12
C GLU A 147 -20.94 2.36 8.42
N ILE A 148 -21.39 3.06 7.38
CA ILE A 148 -22.37 4.13 7.52
C ILE A 148 -23.77 3.52 7.71
N PRO A 149 -24.49 3.81 8.82
CA PRO A 149 -25.70 3.07 9.15
C PRO A 149 -26.95 3.60 8.42
N GLU A 150 -27.02 3.43 7.10
CA GLU A 150 -28.09 3.97 6.22
C GLU A 150 -29.50 3.64 6.74
N LYS A 151 -29.75 2.37 7.09
CA LYS A 151 -31.07 1.92 7.57
C LYS A 151 -31.46 2.58 8.89
N LYS A 152 -30.50 2.82 9.80
CA LYS A 152 -30.77 3.51 11.08
C LYS A 152 -30.98 5.00 10.84
N LEU A 153 -30.18 5.61 9.96
CA LEU A 153 -30.35 7.00 9.55
C LEU A 153 -31.77 7.24 9.00
N ARG A 154 -32.21 6.43 8.03
CA ARG A 154 -33.55 6.53 7.43
C ARG A 154 -34.68 6.47 8.46
N LYS A 155 -34.52 5.67 9.52
CA LYS A 155 -35.50 5.55 10.60
C LYS A 155 -35.45 6.71 11.59
N ALA A 156 -34.27 7.26 11.85
CA ALA A 156 -34.08 8.32 12.82
C ALA A 156 -34.47 9.71 12.32
N LEU A 157 -34.36 9.95 11.00
CA LEU A 157 -34.64 11.26 10.43
C LEU A 157 -36.12 11.66 10.58
N PRO A 158 -36.40 12.94 10.88
CA PRO A 158 -37.77 13.43 11.00
C PRO A 158 -38.52 13.34 9.66
N ARG A 159 -39.83 13.14 9.75
CA ARG A 159 -40.76 13.29 8.64
C ARG A 159 -41.38 14.68 8.71
N VAL A 160 -41.38 15.39 7.58
CA VAL A 160 -41.95 16.73 7.47
C VAL A 160 -43.23 16.64 6.64
N PRO A 161 -44.39 17.10 7.15
CA PRO A 161 -45.62 17.18 6.36
C PRO A 161 -45.45 18.10 5.14
N ALA A 162 -46.30 17.97 4.11
CA ALA A 162 -46.17 18.70 2.84
C ALA A 162 -46.21 20.23 2.96
N GLY A 163 -46.80 20.80 4.02
CA GLY A 163 -46.80 22.25 4.30
C GLY A 163 -45.87 22.67 5.44
N GLY A 164 -44.99 21.77 5.89
CA GLY A 164 -44.03 22.04 6.96
C GLY A 164 -42.71 22.63 6.47
N SER A 165 -41.77 22.76 7.38
CA SER A 165 -40.37 23.06 7.07
C SER A 165 -39.47 22.11 7.86
N ALA A 166 -38.38 21.67 7.23
CA ALA A 166 -37.39 20.84 7.89
C ALA A 166 -36.58 21.66 8.90
N ASP A 167 -36.37 21.10 10.08
CA ASP A 167 -35.64 21.72 11.18
C ASP A 167 -34.24 21.10 11.29
N GLU A 168 -33.21 21.87 10.96
CA GLU A 168 -31.83 21.40 10.99
C GLU A 168 -31.39 20.94 12.39
N ALA A 169 -31.87 21.60 13.46
CA ALA A 169 -31.52 21.20 14.82
C ALA A 169 -32.09 19.82 15.17
N LYS A 170 -33.33 19.53 14.74
CA LYS A 170 -33.92 18.19 14.87
C LYS A 170 -33.18 17.14 14.05
N VAL A 171 -32.77 17.48 12.83
CA VAL A 171 -31.97 16.58 11.98
C VAL A 171 -30.61 16.29 12.63
N ARG A 172 -29.91 17.31 13.13
CA ARG A 172 -28.63 17.16 13.87
C ARG A 172 -28.80 16.31 15.12
N ALA A 173 -29.87 16.51 15.90
CA ALA A 173 -30.17 15.71 17.08
C ALA A 173 -30.44 14.24 16.74
N ALA A 174 -31.21 13.99 15.67
CA ALA A 174 -31.46 12.64 15.17
C ALA A 174 -30.15 11.94 14.76
N VAL A 175 -29.27 12.61 14.03
CA VAL A 175 -27.95 12.07 13.65
C VAL A 175 -27.06 11.84 14.87
N ALA A 176 -27.07 12.75 15.84
CA ALA A 176 -26.30 12.59 17.07
C ALA A 176 -26.73 11.36 17.87
N SER A 177 -28.03 11.03 17.89
CA SER A 177 -28.57 9.85 18.55
C SER A 177 -28.03 8.52 18.00
N LEU A 178 -27.53 8.51 16.75
CA LEU A 178 -26.97 7.33 16.11
C LEU A 178 -25.60 6.92 16.66
N ARG A 179 -24.93 7.79 17.44
CA ARG A 179 -23.59 7.55 18.01
C ARG A 179 -22.60 7.02 16.97
N LEU A 180 -22.49 7.74 15.85
CA LEU A 180 -21.63 7.34 14.73
C LEU A 180 -20.15 7.27 15.14
N ASP A 181 -19.41 6.40 14.48
CA ASP A 181 -17.96 6.30 14.59
C ASP A 181 -17.30 7.67 14.35
N PRO A 182 -16.26 8.06 15.12
CA PRO A 182 -15.57 9.34 14.95
C PRO A 182 -14.98 9.60 13.56
N ALA A 183 -14.65 8.54 12.81
CA ALA A 183 -14.14 8.67 11.45
C ALA A 183 -15.24 9.00 10.42
N ILE A 184 -16.52 8.86 10.79
CA ILE A 184 -17.66 9.27 9.95
C ILE A 184 -17.90 10.76 10.14
N THR A 185 -17.50 11.53 9.13
CA THR A 185 -17.74 12.97 9.06
C THR A 185 -19.18 13.26 8.66
N ARG A 186 -19.69 14.40 9.12
CA ARG A 186 -21.09 14.81 8.96
C ARG A 186 -21.11 16.23 8.46
N GLU A 187 -21.93 16.50 7.47
CA GLU A 187 -22.09 17.84 6.90
C GLU A 187 -23.58 18.08 6.66
N PHE A 188 -24.03 19.29 6.98
CA PHE A 188 -25.43 19.69 6.89
C PHE A 188 -25.51 20.95 6.05
N MET A 189 -26.59 21.07 5.29
CA MET A 189 -26.92 22.27 4.54
C MET A 189 -28.42 22.48 4.60
N THR A 190 -28.84 23.70 4.89
CA THR A 190 -30.26 24.08 4.88
C THR A 190 -30.50 25.08 3.77
N GLU A 191 -31.52 24.82 2.96
CA GLU A 191 -31.95 25.70 1.89
C GLU A 191 -33.47 25.71 1.82
N GLY A 192 -34.08 26.88 2.05
CA GLY A 192 -35.53 27.01 2.14
C GLY A 192 -36.13 26.14 3.25
N ASP A 193 -37.04 25.25 2.86
CA ASP A 193 -37.75 24.30 3.72
C ASP A 193 -37.06 22.93 3.84
N THR A 194 -35.88 22.79 3.24
CA THR A 194 -35.19 21.52 3.05
C THR A 194 -33.87 21.50 3.80
N VAL A 195 -33.58 20.36 4.45
CA VAL A 195 -32.28 20.08 5.07
C VAL A 195 -31.62 18.91 4.35
N GLY A 196 -30.45 19.17 3.77
CA GLY A 196 -29.53 18.18 3.25
C GLY A 196 -28.52 17.74 4.31
N LEU A 197 -28.19 16.45 4.30
CA LEU A 197 -27.20 15.82 5.16
C LEU A 197 -26.35 14.88 4.31
N VAL A 198 -25.04 14.85 4.59
CA VAL A 198 -24.18 13.75 4.17
C VAL A 198 -23.44 13.18 5.38
N LEU A 199 -23.43 11.85 5.47
CA LEU A 199 -22.49 11.08 6.25
C LEU A 199 -21.43 10.55 5.30
N LYS A 200 -20.14 10.79 5.56
CA LYS A 200 -19.06 10.31 4.69
C LYS A 200 -17.85 9.85 5.48
N VAL A 201 -17.24 8.77 5.00
CA VAL A 201 -15.98 8.22 5.49
C VAL A 201 -15.05 7.98 4.30
N ARG A 202 -13.75 8.12 4.52
CA ARG A 202 -12.73 7.74 3.55
C ARG A 202 -12.22 6.33 3.89
N PRO A 203 -12.56 5.29 3.11
CA PRO A 203 -12.02 3.96 3.34
C PRO A 203 -10.49 3.96 3.16
N TYR A 204 -9.79 3.21 4.01
CA TYR A 204 -8.32 3.28 4.16
C TYR A 204 -7.54 3.13 2.84
N LEU A 205 -7.96 2.21 1.98
CA LEU A 205 -7.31 1.91 0.69
C LEU A 205 -8.12 2.34 -0.55
N SER A 206 -9.20 3.10 -0.35
CA SER A 206 -10.10 3.49 -1.44
C SER A 206 -9.78 4.90 -1.96
N ASP A 207 -9.95 5.06 -3.26
CA ASP A 207 -9.96 6.35 -3.95
C ASP A 207 -11.37 6.98 -4.00
N ALA A 208 -12.41 6.17 -3.86
CA ALA A 208 -13.78 6.60 -3.65
C ALA A 208 -14.07 6.79 -2.16
N LEU A 209 -14.83 7.83 -1.83
CA LEU A 209 -15.47 7.97 -0.53
C LEU A 209 -16.58 6.92 -0.37
N ASP A 210 -16.87 6.55 0.87
CA ASP A 210 -18.16 5.95 1.18
C ASP A 210 -19.06 7.01 1.80
N CYS A 211 -20.27 7.17 1.29
CA CYS A 211 -21.17 8.21 1.75
C CYS A 211 -22.63 7.87 1.54
N VAL A 212 -23.44 8.33 2.50
CA VAL A 212 -24.90 8.27 2.49
C VAL A 212 -25.41 9.70 2.58
N LEU A 213 -26.30 10.05 1.66
CA LEU A 213 -26.97 11.34 1.63
C LEU A 213 -28.39 11.19 2.16
N ALA A 214 -28.88 12.26 2.76
CA ALA A 214 -30.26 12.38 3.14
C ALA A 214 -30.81 13.77 2.82
N ARG A 215 -32.02 13.80 2.26
CA ARG A 215 -32.80 15.01 1.99
C ARG A 215 -34.06 14.96 2.82
N VAL A 216 -34.18 15.87 3.79
CA VAL A 216 -35.37 16.04 4.61
C VAL A 216 -36.12 17.25 4.06
N ALA A 217 -37.25 17.01 3.41
CA ALA A 217 -38.07 18.06 2.80
C ALA A 217 -39.56 17.83 3.09
N PRO A 218 -40.41 18.86 2.91
CA PRO A 218 -41.85 18.70 3.07
C PRO A 218 -42.41 17.60 2.18
N GLY A 219 -43.21 16.71 2.78
CA GLY A 219 -43.84 15.56 2.12
C GLY A 219 -42.90 14.38 1.85
N ARG A 220 -41.57 14.56 1.85
CA ARG A 220 -40.62 13.49 1.52
C ARG A 220 -39.27 13.62 2.22
N THR A 221 -38.92 12.56 2.95
CA THR A 221 -37.55 12.30 3.42
C THR A 221 -36.93 11.18 2.59
N SER A 222 -35.82 11.45 1.92
CA SER A 222 -35.08 10.49 1.10
C SER A 222 -33.71 10.21 1.71
N VAL A 223 -33.27 8.96 1.65
CA VAL A 223 -31.91 8.54 2.02
C VAL A 223 -31.38 7.63 0.91
N TRP A 224 -30.16 7.89 0.45
CA TRP A 224 -29.55 7.12 -0.64
C TRP A 224 -28.01 7.18 -0.58
N SER A 225 -27.39 6.22 -1.25
CA SER A 225 -25.95 6.22 -1.52
C SER A 225 -25.73 6.54 -3.00
N PRO A 226 -24.90 7.54 -3.35
CA PRO A 226 -24.60 7.85 -4.75
C PRO A 226 -23.86 6.67 -5.42
N PRO A 227 -23.97 6.52 -6.75
CA PRO A 227 -23.17 5.56 -7.49
C PRO A 227 -21.67 5.81 -7.28
N ARG A 228 -20.85 4.75 -7.41
CA ARG A 228 -19.40 4.82 -7.14
C ARG A 228 -18.72 5.99 -7.86
N ILE A 229 -19.07 6.25 -9.11
CA ILE A 229 -18.44 7.32 -9.90
C ILE A 229 -18.62 8.69 -9.23
N GLN A 230 -19.82 9.01 -8.73
CA GLN A 230 -20.09 10.27 -8.03
C GLN A 230 -19.45 10.33 -6.63
N ARG A 231 -18.99 9.20 -6.09
CA ARG A 231 -18.28 9.14 -4.81
C ARG A 231 -16.76 9.30 -4.96
N MET A 232 -16.25 9.38 -6.18
CA MET A 232 -14.84 9.68 -6.41
C MET A 232 -14.50 11.09 -5.90
N LEU A 233 -13.26 11.25 -5.42
CA LEU A 233 -12.78 12.56 -4.98
C LEU A 233 -12.82 13.55 -6.17
N GLY A 234 -13.46 14.71 -5.96
CA GLY A 234 -13.63 15.74 -6.98
C GLY A 234 -14.99 15.75 -7.68
N GLU A 235 -15.76 14.66 -7.63
CA GLU A 235 -17.04 14.53 -8.35
C GLU A 235 -18.26 15.14 -7.62
N GLY A 236 -18.06 15.71 -6.43
CA GLY A 236 -19.09 16.45 -5.68
C GLY A 236 -20.23 15.61 -5.08
N GLY A 237 -20.30 14.30 -5.34
CA GLY A 237 -21.44 13.47 -4.93
C GLY A 237 -21.57 13.20 -3.44
N CYS A 238 -20.49 13.33 -2.67
CA CYS A 238 -20.51 13.20 -1.20
C CYS A 238 -20.48 14.57 -0.49
N SER A 239 -21.45 15.43 -0.81
CA SER A 239 -21.62 16.77 -0.21
C SER A 239 -23.06 16.99 0.29
N ALA A 240 -23.24 17.90 1.25
CA ALA A 240 -24.58 18.28 1.68
C ALA A 240 -25.33 19.06 0.58
N GLY A 241 -24.61 19.78 -0.28
CA GLY A 241 -25.17 20.41 -1.48
C GLY A 241 -25.82 19.40 -2.42
N ASN A 242 -25.17 18.27 -2.70
CA ASN A 242 -25.77 17.18 -3.48
C ASN A 242 -26.96 16.51 -2.77
N ALA A 243 -27.05 16.63 -1.44
CA ALA A 243 -28.21 16.15 -0.71
C ALA A 243 -29.44 17.08 -0.88
N VAL A 244 -29.22 18.39 -0.98
CA VAL A 244 -30.28 19.37 -1.27
C VAL A 244 -30.66 19.33 -2.75
N HIS A 245 -29.65 19.30 -3.63
CA HIS A 245 -29.74 19.33 -5.10
C HIS A 245 -29.09 18.08 -5.71
N PRO A 246 -29.80 16.93 -5.77
CA PRO A 246 -29.23 15.69 -6.28
C PRO A 246 -28.78 15.79 -7.74
N MET A 247 -27.54 15.39 -8.00
CA MET A 247 -27.02 15.22 -9.34
C MET A 247 -27.82 14.17 -10.11
N PRO A 248 -27.97 14.33 -11.44
CA PRO A 248 -28.56 13.32 -12.28
C PRO A 248 -27.74 12.01 -12.24
N PRO A 249 -28.35 10.85 -12.52
CA PRO A 249 -27.61 9.60 -12.65
C PRO A 249 -26.51 9.70 -13.73
N PRO A 250 -25.35 9.08 -13.53
CA PRO A 250 -24.32 8.99 -14.57
C PRO A 250 -24.87 8.20 -15.77
N HIS A 251 -24.54 8.66 -16.97
CA HIS A 251 -24.88 8.03 -18.26
C HIS A 251 -23.82 7.01 -18.68
#